data_AF-A0A7X0MP23-F1
#
_entry.id   AF-A0A7X0MP23-F1
#
_cell.length_a   1.000
_cell.length_b   1.000
_cell.length_c   1.000
_cell.angle_alpha   90.00
_cell.angle_beta   90.00
_cell.angle_gamma   90.00
#
_symmetry.space_group_name_H-M   'P 1'
#
loop_
_entity.id
_entity.type
_entity.pdbx_description
1 polymer ?
#
loop_
_entity_poly.entity_id
_entity_poly.type
_entity_poly.pdbx_seq_one_letter_code
_entity_poly.pdbx_strand_id
1 'polypeptide(L)'
;MLDDVEHRHGIHYLLIRATETGRVKNKSARRVVVIADELVRLGFVRYVEAMRAAGERLLFTELVPGGNTKRKLGDVFYKLWWMYIAPMVPDLKRGQAMHSARHMVSDELKDQEVFLEFRNDHLGHRGKGGEGETRYPAAASLQKLKSVVEKIPVVTGHLPDQSKINLLPVGLRQPRPTRGKDRDREETGA
;
A
#
# COMPACT_ATOMS: atom_id res chain seq x y z
N MET A 1 -5.78 -0.04 -7.38
CA MET A 1 -5.63 -0.63 -8.73
C MET A 1 -4.44 0.02 -9.41
N LEU A 2 -3.95 -0.49 -10.54
CA LEU A 2 -2.86 0.19 -11.26
C LEU A 2 -3.27 1.61 -11.68
N ASP A 3 -4.50 1.79 -12.16
CA ASP A 3 -5.07 3.09 -12.57
C ASP A 3 -5.31 4.08 -11.42
N ASP A 4 -4.99 3.69 -10.18
CA ASP A 4 -4.99 4.63 -9.06
C ASP A 4 -3.60 5.25 -8.83
N VAL A 5 -2.56 4.75 -9.50
CA VAL A 5 -1.23 5.36 -9.51
C VAL A 5 -1.16 6.33 -10.69
N GLU A 6 -1.03 7.60 -10.37
CA GLU A 6 -1.11 8.72 -11.31
C GLU A 6 0.15 9.59 -11.21
N HIS A 7 0.39 10.40 -12.24
CA HIS A 7 1.53 11.31 -12.30
C HIS A 7 1.09 12.66 -12.85
N ARG A 8 1.30 13.75 -12.09
CA ARG A 8 1.01 15.12 -12.52
C ARG A 8 1.99 16.11 -11.93
N HIS A 9 2.32 17.16 -12.69
CA HIS A 9 3.21 18.23 -12.24
C HIS A 9 4.56 17.72 -11.68
N GLY A 10 5.08 16.62 -12.23
CA GLY A 10 6.32 15.98 -11.76
C GLY A 10 6.19 15.18 -10.47
N ILE A 11 4.96 14.92 -9.98
CA ILE A 11 4.70 14.26 -8.70
C ILE A 11 3.85 13.01 -8.93
N HIS A 12 4.38 11.87 -8.47
CA HIS A 12 3.65 10.60 -8.44
C HIS A 12 2.75 10.55 -7.20
N TYR A 13 1.52 10.06 -7.37
CA TYR A 13 0.59 9.92 -6.26
C TYR A 13 -0.35 8.72 -6.45
N LEU A 14 -0.91 8.25 -5.34
CA LEU A 14 -1.90 7.20 -5.26
C LEU A 14 -3.28 7.78 -4.89
N LEU A 15 -4.31 7.41 -5.63
CA LEU A 15 -5.69 7.71 -5.33
C LEU A 15 -6.29 6.62 -4.44
N ILE A 16 -6.70 7.00 -3.22
CA ILE A 16 -7.51 6.13 -2.37
C ILE A 16 -8.98 6.45 -2.63
N ARG A 17 -9.70 5.50 -3.23
CA ARG A 17 -11.12 5.62 -3.58
C ARG A 17 -11.81 4.27 -3.61
N ALA A 18 -13.13 4.28 -3.82
CA ALA A 18 -13.85 3.04 -4.12
C ALA A 18 -13.38 2.51 -5.48
N THR A 19 -13.15 1.20 -5.53
CA THR A 19 -12.68 0.44 -6.70
C THR A 19 -13.51 -0.84 -6.83
N GLU A 20 -13.27 -1.63 -7.87
CA GLU A 20 -13.94 -2.94 -7.99
C GLU A 20 -13.56 -3.89 -6.84
N THR A 21 -12.37 -3.74 -6.27
CA THR A 21 -11.85 -4.62 -5.20
C THR A 21 -12.17 -4.11 -3.79
N GLY A 22 -12.79 -2.95 -3.63
CA GLY A 22 -13.03 -2.38 -2.30
C GLY A 22 -13.84 -1.10 -2.27
N ARG A 23 -14.45 -0.82 -1.12
CA ARG A 23 -15.25 0.38 -0.88
C ARG A 23 -14.56 1.29 0.13
N VAL A 24 -14.74 2.60 -0.02
CA VAL A 24 -14.40 3.58 1.03
C VAL A 24 -15.61 3.80 1.93
N LYS A 25 -15.38 4.06 3.23
CA LYS A 25 -16.43 4.20 4.24
C LYS A 25 -17.40 5.35 3.94
N ASN A 26 -16.89 6.45 3.39
CA ASN A 26 -17.64 7.67 3.05
C ASN A 26 -16.84 8.51 2.04
N LYS A 27 -17.42 9.62 1.55
CA LYS A 27 -16.76 10.52 0.61
C LYS A 27 -15.44 11.09 1.16
N SER A 28 -15.41 11.45 2.45
CA SER A 28 -14.21 11.98 3.12
C SER A 28 -13.08 10.97 3.33
N ALA A 29 -13.29 9.68 3.04
CA ALA A 29 -12.22 8.69 3.01
C ALA A 29 -11.47 8.63 1.66
N ARG A 30 -11.97 9.35 0.64
CA ARG A 30 -11.23 9.55 -0.61
C ARG A 30 -10.08 10.51 -0.37
N ARG A 31 -8.89 10.16 -0.84
CA ARG A 31 -7.70 11.00 -0.65
C ARG A 31 -6.64 10.75 -1.72
N VAL A 32 -5.79 11.76 -1.91
CA VAL A 32 -4.54 11.69 -2.65
C VAL A 32 -3.41 11.40 -1.66
N VAL A 33 -2.56 10.43 -1.98
CA VAL A 33 -1.34 10.11 -1.21
C VAL A 33 -0.15 10.28 -2.12
N VAL A 34 0.68 11.30 -1.91
CA VAL A 34 1.92 11.47 -2.68
C VAL A 34 2.85 10.29 -2.41
N ILE A 35 3.44 9.77 -3.49
CA ILE A 35 4.45 8.72 -3.44
C ILE A 35 5.79 9.42 -3.17
N ALA A 36 6.44 9.05 -2.07
CA ALA A 36 7.74 9.60 -1.69
C ALA A 36 8.79 9.31 -2.75
N ASP A 37 9.76 10.21 -2.92
CA ASP A 37 10.90 10.00 -3.83
C ASP A 37 11.66 8.72 -3.47
N GLU A 38 11.72 8.38 -2.19
CA GLU A 38 12.32 7.14 -1.72
C GLU A 38 11.62 5.89 -2.29
N LEU A 39 10.29 5.89 -2.42
CA LEU A 39 9.58 4.77 -3.06
C LEU A 39 9.81 4.74 -4.58
N VAL A 40 9.99 5.91 -5.21
CA VAL A 40 10.38 6.00 -6.63
C VAL A 40 11.78 5.42 -6.82
N ARG A 41 12.73 5.75 -5.95
CA ARG A 41 14.11 5.24 -5.93
C ARG A 41 14.14 3.72 -5.74
N LEU A 42 13.33 3.21 -4.82
CA LEU A 42 13.12 1.77 -4.58
C LEU A 42 12.31 1.07 -5.68
N GLY A 43 11.94 1.79 -6.75
CA GLY A 43 11.43 1.19 -7.98
C GLY A 43 9.92 0.97 -8.01
N PHE A 44 9.15 1.57 -7.09
CA PHE A 44 7.69 1.39 -7.06
C PHE A 44 7.02 1.79 -8.39
N VAL A 45 7.39 2.92 -8.97
CA VAL A 45 6.82 3.36 -10.27
C VAL A 45 7.19 2.39 -11.39
N ARG A 46 8.44 1.92 -11.43
CA ARG A 46 8.88 0.90 -12.40
C ARG A 46 8.12 -0.41 -12.22
N TYR A 47 7.81 -0.79 -10.98
CA TYR A 47 6.98 -1.95 -10.68
C TYR A 47 5.57 -1.81 -11.24
N VAL A 48 4.95 -0.64 -11.07
CA VAL A 48 3.63 -0.33 -11.65
C VAL A 48 3.65 -0.49 -13.16
N GLU A 49 4.64 0.09 -13.84
CA GLU A 49 4.78 -0.02 -15.29
C GLU A 49 5.01 -1.46 -15.75
N ALA A 50 5.83 -2.23 -15.04
CA ALA A 50 6.03 -3.65 -15.33
C ALA A 50 4.73 -4.45 -15.17
N MET A 51 3.92 -4.18 -14.14
CA MET A 51 2.62 -4.82 -13.95
C MET A 51 1.63 -4.45 -15.07
N ARG A 52 1.62 -3.18 -15.52
CA ARG A 52 0.83 -2.74 -16.68
C ARG A 52 1.25 -3.48 -17.96
N ALA A 53 2.55 -3.54 -18.23
CA ALA A 53 3.09 -4.25 -19.38
C ALA A 53 2.78 -5.75 -19.35
N ALA A 54 2.67 -6.33 -18.16
CA ALA A 54 2.27 -7.71 -17.96
C ALA A 54 0.75 -7.95 -18.03
N GLY A 55 -0.06 -6.93 -18.35
CA GLY A 55 -1.51 -7.03 -18.54
C GLY A 55 -2.32 -7.11 -17.24
N GLU A 56 -1.71 -6.81 -16.10
CA GLU A 56 -2.39 -6.84 -14.80
C GLU A 56 -3.32 -5.63 -14.62
N ARG A 57 -4.29 -5.75 -13.71
CA ARG A 57 -5.15 -4.62 -13.26
C ARG A 57 -4.86 -4.17 -11.84
N LEU A 58 -4.39 -5.09 -11.01
CA LEU A 58 -4.15 -4.86 -9.59
C LEU A 58 -2.66 -4.62 -9.35
N LEU A 59 -2.36 -3.82 -8.33
CA LEU A 59 -0.97 -3.63 -7.89
C LEU A 59 -0.41 -4.93 -7.33
N PHE A 60 -1.22 -5.72 -6.63
CA PHE A 60 -0.80 -6.95 -5.95
C PHE A 60 -1.84 -8.04 -6.20
N THR A 61 -1.76 -8.69 -7.37
CA THR A 61 -2.73 -9.70 -7.81
C THR A 61 -2.75 -10.93 -6.88
N GLU A 62 -1.62 -11.25 -6.27
CA GLU A 62 -1.43 -12.33 -5.30
C GLU A 62 -2.20 -12.14 -3.98
N LEU A 63 -2.64 -10.90 -3.70
CA LEU A 63 -3.48 -10.60 -2.53
C LEU A 63 -4.96 -10.91 -2.75
N VAL A 64 -5.37 -11.22 -3.98
CA VAL A 64 -6.75 -11.58 -4.27
C VAL A 64 -7.08 -12.91 -3.55
N PRO A 65 -8.13 -12.94 -2.72
CA PRO A 65 -8.56 -14.17 -2.06
C PRO A 65 -9.15 -15.14 -3.09
N GLY A 66 -8.95 -16.46 -2.91
CA GLY A 66 -9.58 -17.48 -3.77
C GLY A 66 -11.12 -17.43 -3.71
N GLY A 67 -11.80 -17.84 -4.78
CA GLY A 67 -13.24 -17.58 -4.99
C GLY A 67 -14.21 -18.08 -3.91
N ASN A 68 -13.83 -19.08 -3.11
CA ASN A 68 -14.70 -19.71 -2.10
C ASN A 68 -14.48 -19.18 -0.67
N THR A 69 -14.02 -17.94 -0.49
CA THR A 69 -13.78 -17.37 0.86
C THR A 69 -14.40 -15.99 1.05
N LYS A 70 -14.79 -15.70 2.29
CA LYS A 70 -15.25 -14.37 2.72
C LYS A 70 -14.10 -13.40 3.07
N ARG A 71 -12.84 -13.85 2.96
CA ARG A 71 -11.66 -13.03 3.24
C ARG A 71 -11.58 -11.86 2.26
N LYS A 72 -11.05 -10.75 2.73
CA LYS A 72 -10.72 -9.55 1.95
C LYS A 72 -9.24 -9.54 1.61
N LEU A 73 -8.82 -8.69 0.67
CA LEU A 73 -7.40 -8.52 0.29
C LEU A 73 -6.53 -8.21 1.52
N GLY A 74 -7.04 -7.38 2.45
CA GLY A 74 -6.35 -7.06 3.70
C GLY A 74 -6.09 -8.28 4.58
N ASP A 75 -7.01 -9.25 4.63
CA ASP A 75 -6.81 -10.47 5.43
C ASP A 75 -5.70 -11.34 4.84
N VAL A 76 -5.59 -11.40 3.51
CA VAL A 76 -4.51 -12.10 2.80
C VAL A 76 -3.18 -11.41 3.06
N PHE A 77 -3.13 -10.08 2.90
CA PHE A 77 -1.94 -9.28 3.19
C PHE A 77 -1.43 -9.49 4.62
N TYR A 78 -2.31 -9.35 5.62
CA TYR A 78 -1.95 -9.54 7.02
C TYR A 78 -1.40 -10.93 7.29
N LYS A 79 -2.01 -11.97 6.68
CA LYS A 79 -1.51 -13.33 6.79
C LYS A 79 -0.11 -13.47 6.19
N LEU A 80 0.13 -12.94 4.99
CA LEU A 80 1.44 -13.00 4.34
C LEU A 80 2.49 -12.24 5.14
N TRP A 81 2.15 -11.06 5.67
CA TRP A 81 3.04 -10.29 6.53
C TRP A 81 3.47 -11.11 7.75
N TRP A 82 2.52 -11.69 8.50
CA TRP A 82 2.85 -12.50 9.67
C TRP A 82 3.62 -13.78 9.34
N MET A 83 3.37 -14.38 8.17
CA MET A 83 4.05 -15.61 7.75
C MET A 83 5.49 -15.38 7.28
N TYR A 84 5.74 -14.30 6.53
CA TYR A 84 6.98 -14.13 5.79
C TYR A 84 7.82 -12.94 6.23
N ILE A 85 7.20 -11.85 6.68
CA ILE A 85 7.90 -10.60 6.99
C ILE A 85 8.13 -10.44 8.48
N ALA A 86 7.10 -10.64 9.31
CA ALA A 86 7.21 -10.49 10.77
C ALA A 86 8.35 -11.30 11.40
N PRO A 87 8.63 -12.55 10.98
CA PRO A 87 9.78 -13.32 11.51
C PRO A 87 11.16 -12.73 11.15
N MET A 88 11.22 -11.86 10.13
CA MET A 88 12.46 -11.20 9.69
C MET A 88 12.70 -9.85 10.37
N VAL A 89 11.73 -9.35 11.14
CA VAL A 89 11.84 -8.05 11.83
C VAL A 89 12.52 -8.26 13.19
N PRO A 90 13.75 -7.75 13.40
CA PRO A 90 14.40 -7.84 14.70
C PRO A 90 13.57 -7.14 15.77
N ASP A 91 13.58 -7.70 16.99
CA ASP A 91 12.96 -7.10 18.18
C ASP A 91 11.46 -6.76 18.07
N LEU A 92 10.73 -7.42 17.16
CA LEU A 92 9.28 -7.24 17.01
C LEU A 92 8.55 -7.63 18.31
N LYS A 93 8.03 -6.63 19.02
CA LYS A 93 7.34 -6.83 20.31
C LYS A 93 5.91 -7.32 20.10
N ARG A 94 5.41 -8.08 21.07
CA ARG A 94 4.00 -8.49 21.11
C ARG A 94 3.09 -7.26 21.06
N GLY A 95 2.14 -7.24 20.13
CA GLY A 95 1.23 -6.12 19.90
C GLY A 95 1.73 -5.08 18.88
N GLN A 96 3.00 -5.11 18.49
CA GLN A 96 3.46 -4.40 17.29
C GLN A 96 2.96 -5.14 16.05
N ALA A 97 2.45 -4.37 15.10
CA ALA A 97 1.90 -4.86 13.86
C ALA A 97 2.15 -3.84 12.75
N MET A 98 1.68 -4.11 11.54
CA MET A 98 1.83 -3.18 10.41
C MET A 98 1.33 -1.74 10.67
N HIS A 99 0.39 -1.54 11.59
CA HIS A 99 -0.05 -0.19 11.95
C HIS A 99 1.04 0.63 12.68
N SER A 100 2.04 -0.01 13.30
CA SER A 100 3.18 0.68 13.91
C SER A 100 3.97 1.51 12.91
N ALA A 101 4.07 1.08 11.65
CA ALA A 101 4.71 1.87 10.59
C ALA A 101 3.96 3.19 10.33
N ARG A 102 2.63 3.16 10.37
CA ARG A 102 1.79 4.35 10.24
C ARG A 102 1.90 5.28 11.45
N HIS A 103 2.02 4.73 12.65
CA HIS A 103 2.26 5.52 13.86
C HIS A 103 3.62 6.21 13.79
N MET A 104 4.67 5.51 13.38
CA MET A 104 6.00 6.11 13.17
C MET A 104 5.93 7.33 12.25
N VAL A 105 5.25 7.23 11.09
CA VAL A 105 5.06 8.40 10.21
C VAL A 105 4.34 9.55 10.92
N SER A 106 3.32 9.27 11.71
CA SER A 106 2.58 10.30 12.45
C SER A 106 3.41 10.99 13.53
N ASP A 107 4.22 10.21 14.26
CA ASP A 107 5.05 10.67 15.37
C ASP A 107 6.24 11.47 14.84
N GLU A 108 6.92 10.97 13.82
CA GLU A 108 8.04 11.65 13.19
C GLU A 108 7.63 13.00 12.57
N LEU A 109 6.50 13.04 11.86
CA LEU A 109 5.98 14.31 11.35
C LEU A 109 5.55 15.26 12.49
N LYS A 110 5.14 14.73 13.65
CA LYS A 110 4.85 15.55 14.83
C LYS A 110 6.11 16.21 15.36
N ASP A 111 7.18 15.43 15.47
CA ASP A 111 8.46 15.86 16.04
C ASP A 111 9.16 16.88 15.14
N GLN A 112 8.93 16.81 13.82
CA GLN A 112 9.32 17.83 12.86
C GLN A 112 8.33 19.01 12.73
N GLU A 113 7.51 19.21 13.76
CA GLU A 113 6.55 20.32 13.92
C GLU A 113 5.56 20.48 12.75
N VAL A 114 5.23 19.39 12.04
CA VAL A 114 4.20 19.44 11.01
C VAL A 114 2.83 19.57 11.68
N PHE A 115 2.10 20.64 11.33
CA PHE A 115 0.77 20.89 11.88
C PHE A 115 -0.17 19.69 11.71
N LEU A 116 -1.03 19.47 12.71
CA LEU A 116 -1.92 18.31 12.78
C LEU A 116 -2.83 18.19 11.56
N GLU A 117 -3.27 19.30 10.99
CA GLU A 117 -4.09 19.33 9.77
C GLU A 117 -3.39 18.64 8.59
N PHE A 118 -2.12 18.97 8.32
CA PHE A 118 -1.36 18.39 7.22
C PHE A 118 -1.02 16.91 7.44
N ARG A 119 -0.75 16.53 8.70
CA ARG A 119 -0.60 15.12 9.08
C ARG A 119 -1.91 14.34 8.85
N ASN A 120 -3.04 14.93 9.22
CA ASN A 120 -4.35 14.32 9.06
C ASN A 120 -4.77 14.19 7.61
N ASP A 121 -4.44 15.17 6.75
CA ASP A 121 -4.68 15.09 5.30
C ASP A 121 -3.90 13.92 4.68
N HIS A 122 -2.62 13.77 5.02
CA HIS A 122 -1.79 12.67 4.53
C HIS A 122 -2.25 11.30 5.05
N LEU A 123 -2.49 11.21 6.37
CA LEU A 123 -2.86 9.95 7.01
C LEU A 123 -4.33 9.58 6.75
N GLY A 124 -5.22 10.54 6.48
CA GLY A 124 -6.66 10.30 6.36
C GLY A 124 -7.38 10.17 7.70
N HIS A 125 -6.95 10.93 8.71
CA HIS A 125 -7.75 11.15 9.92
C HIS A 125 -8.84 12.18 9.63
N ARG A 126 -9.90 12.23 10.44
CA ARG A 126 -11.05 13.14 10.21
C ARG A 126 -10.60 14.62 10.26
N GLY A 127 -10.19 15.17 9.12
CA GLY A 127 -10.15 16.60 8.86
C GLY A 127 -11.49 17.09 8.30
N LYS A 128 -11.75 18.39 8.38
CA LYS A 128 -12.82 19.04 7.60
C LYS A 128 -12.41 19.07 6.13
N GLY A 129 -12.40 17.91 5.47
CA GLY A 129 -12.24 17.77 4.02
C GLY A 129 -11.18 18.69 3.40
N GLY A 130 -9.90 18.46 3.70
CA GLY A 130 -8.81 19.03 2.92
C GLY A 130 -8.84 18.48 1.49
N GLU A 131 -8.37 19.28 0.54
CA GLU A 131 -8.41 19.19 -0.94
C GLU A 131 -8.10 17.83 -1.62
N GLY A 132 -7.76 16.78 -0.87
CA GLY A 132 -7.44 15.44 -1.36
C GLY A 132 -8.61 14.67 -1.98
N GLU A 133 -9.83 15.22 -2.02
CA GLU A 133 -11.00 14.57 -2.62
C GLU A 133 -10.97 14.59 -4.16
N THR A 134 -10.18 15.48 -4.77
CA THR A 134 -10.17 15.66 -6.22
C THR A 134 -9.30 14.63 -6.93
N ARG A 135 -9.85 14.00 -7.99
CA ARG A 135 -9.08 13.12 -8.90
C ARG A 135 -7.90 13.86 -9.55
N TYR A 136 -8.01 15.18 -9.65
CA TYR A 136 -7.07 16.09 -10.28
C TYR A 136 -6.65 17.17 -9.28
N PRO A 137 -5.79 16.82 -8.30
CA PRO A 137 -5.31 17.79 -7.33
C PRO A 137 -4.51 18.88 -8.03
N ALA A 138 -4.68 20.13 -7.60
CA ALA A 138 -3.92 21.26 -8.09
C ALA A 138 -2.43 21.12 -7.77
N ALA A 139 -1.56 21.70 -8.60
CA ALA A 139 -0.12 21.65 -8.42
C ALA A 139 0.33 22.10 -7.01
N ALA A 140 -0.24 23.20 -6.50
CA ALA A 140 0.06 23.71 -5.15
C ALA A 140 -0.27 22.69 -4.04
N SER A 141 -1.40 21.99 -4.17
CA SER A 141 -1.84 20.97 -3.21
C SER A 141 -0.90 19.76 -3.22
N LEU A 142 -0.52 19.28 -4.42
CA LEU A 142 0.45 18.20 -4.57
C LEU A 142 1.84 18.56 -4.02
N GLN A 143 2.33 19.77 -4.31
CA GLN A 143 3.63 20.23 -3.79
C GLN A 143 3.64 20.32 -2.26
N LYS A 144 2.54 20.82 -1.68
CA LYS A 144 2.36 20.84 -0.23
C LYS A 144 2.38 19.43 0.36
N LEU A 145 1.62 18.49 -0.20
CA LEU A 145 1.67 17.09 0.24
C LEU A 145 3.06 16.48 0.07
N LYS A 146 3.74 16.76 -1.04
CA LYS A 146 5.12 16.30 -1.27
C LYS A 146 6.06 16.81 -0.19
N SER A 147 6.02 18.10 0.16
CA SER A 147 6.87 18.67 1.21
C SER A 147 6.67 18.02 2.59
N VAL A 148 5.50 17.45 2.86
CA VAL A 148 5.23 16.67 4.08
C VAL A 148 5.74 15.25 3.95
N VAL A 149 5.53 14.61 2.80
CA VAL A 149 5.98 13.23 2.54
C VAL A 149 7.50 13.12 2.55
N GLU A 150 8.23 14.09 1.98
CA GLU A 150 9.70 14.08 1.96
C GLU A 150 10.34 14.38 3.32
N LYS A 151 9.55 14.75 4.33
CA LYS A 151 10.02 14.81 5.73
C LYS A 151 10.14 13.43 6.36
N ILE A 152 9.52 12.40 5.80
CA ILE A 152 9.59 11.04 6.35
C ILE A 152 11.04 10.53 6.22
N PRO A 153 11.68 10.05 7.30
CA PRO A 153 13.06 9.60 7.30
C PRO A 153 13.30 8.45 6.34
N VAL A 154 14.39 8.56 5.58
CA VAL A 154 14.87 7.51 4.69
C VAL A 154 15.73 6.52 5.48
N VAL A 155 15.12 5.42 5.91
CA VAL A 155 15.83 4.32 6.61
C VAL A 155 16.45 3.29 5.66
N THR A 156 16.17 3.42 4.36
CA THR A 156 16.54 2.50 3.28
C THR A 156 17.70 3.00 2.42
N GLY A 157 18.40 4.06 2.84
CA GLY A 157 19.52 4.65 2.09
C GLY A 157 20.71 3.70 1.87
N HIS A 158 20.83 2.65 2.69
CA HIS A 158 21.83 1.60 2.53
C HIS A 158 21.50 0.62 1.38
N LEU A 159 20.26 0.66 0.86
CA LEU A 159 19.84 -0.16 -0.29
C LEU A 159 20.15 0.58 -1.59
N PRO A 160 20.61 -0.13 -2.64
CA PRO A 160 20.86 0.48 -3.93
C PRO A 160 19.56 0.87 -4.63
N ASP A 161 19.66 1.83 -5.54
CA ASP A 161 18.57 2.23 -6.42
C ASP A 161 18.06 1.04 -7.24
N GLN A 162 16.76 0.80 -7.21
CA GLN A 162 16.18 -0.38 -7.85
C GLN A 162 15.87 -0.09 -9.30
N SER A 163 16.84 -0.31 -10.20
CA SER A 163 16.68 -0.11 -11.64
C SER A 163 16.00 -1.28 -12.36
N LYS A 164 16.06 -2.49 -11.79
CA LYS A 164 15.45 -3.71 -12.35
C LYS A 164 14.29 -4.19 -11.51
N ILE A 165 13.16 -4.50 -12.16
CA ILE A 165 11.98 -5.08 -11.52
C ILE A 165 11.89 -6.55 -11.85
N ASN A 166 11.88 -7.39 -10.81
CA ASN A 166 11.58 -8.81 -10.93
C ASN A 166 10.15 -9.04 -10.46
N LEU A 167 9.22 -9.13 -11.41
CA LEU A 167 7.84 -9.50 -11.09
C LEU A 167 7.80 -10.95 -10.61
N LEU A 168 6.82 -11.25 -9.74
CA LEU A 168 6.46 -12.64 -9.47
C LEU A 168 6.12 -13.34 -10.81
N PRO A 169 6.51 -14.61 -11.00
CA PRO A 169 6.09 -15.40 -12.14
C PRO A 169 4.56 -15.39 -12.30
N VAL A 170 4.05 -15.52 -13.53
CA VAL A 170 2.60 -15.46 -13.82
C VAL A 170 1.80 -16.41 -12.92
N GLY A 171 2.27 -17.65 -12.74
CA GLY A 171 1.61 -18.64 -11.86
C GLY A 171 1.61 -18.29 -10.36
N LEU A 172 2.34 -17.26 -9.93
CA LEU A 172 2.31 -16.73 -8.57
C LEU A 172 1.61 -15.37 -8.49
N ARG A 173 1.32 -14.71 -9.61
CA ARG A 173 0.50 -13.50 -9.72
C ARG A 173 -0.98 -13.85 -9.91
N GLN A 174 -1.49 -14.76 -9.10
CA GLN A 174 -2.87 -15.21 -9.17
C GLN A 174 -3.49 -15.30 -7.76
N PRO A 175 -4.82 -15.33 -7.64
CA PRO A 175 -5.48 -15.44 -6.35
C PRO A 175 -4.97 -16.64 -5.56
N ARG A 176 -4.74 -16.45 -4.25
CA ARG A 176 -4.20 -17.53 -3.43
C ARG A 176 -5.16 -18.73 -3.44
N PRO A 177 -4.69 -19.94 -3.79
CA PRO A 177 -5.55 -21.11 -3.79
C PRO A 177 -6.13 -21.34 -2.40
N THR A 178 -7.43 -21.64 -2.34
CA THR A 178 -8.06 -22.14 -1.13
C THR A 178 -7.47 -23.51 -0.81
N ARG A 179 -7.19 -23.78 0.47
CA ARG A 179 -6.88 -25.14 0.92
C ARG A 179 -8.09 -26.00 0.51
N GLY A 180 -7.89 -26.98 -0.37
CA GLY A 180 -8.93 -27.91 -0.78
C GLY A 180 -9.46 -28.66 0.45
N LYS A 181 -10.77 -28.94 0.47
CA LYS A 181 -11.42 -29.77 1.49
C LYS A 181 -10.99 -31.25 1.45
N ASP A 182 -10.15 -31.64 0.48
CA ASP A 182 -9.87 -33.05 0.20
C ASP A 182 -8.76 -33.69 1.03
N ARG A 183 -8.12 -32.98 1.96
CA ARG A 183 -7.10 -33.59 2.83
C ARG A 183 -7.65 -34.31 4.07
N ASP A 184 -8.96 -34.29 4.28
CA ASP A 184 -9.60 -34.88 5.47
C ASP A 184 -10.46 -36.14 5.15
N ARG A 185 -10.30 -36.76 3.97
CA ARG A 185 -11.07 -37.97 3.58
C ARG A 185 -10.25 -39.25 3.36
N GLU A 186 -8.92 -39.21 3.48
CA GLU A 186 -8.06 -40.41 3.31
C GLU A 186 -7.62 -41.08 4.62
N GLU A 187 -7.92 -40.52 5.80
CA GLU A 187 -7.49 -41.10 7.10
C GLU A 187 -8.60 -41.77 7.93
N THR A 188 -9.78 -42.05 7.37
CA THR A 188 -10.86 -42.78 8.11
C THR A 188 -11.37 -44.05 7.43
N GLY A 189 -10.56 -44.65 6.54
CA GLY A 189 -10.87 -45.93 5.92
C GLY A 189 -9.73 -46.94 6.06
N ALA A 190 -9.54 -47.47 7.27
CA ALA A 190 -8.82 -48.71 7.53
C ALA A 190 -9.41 -49.38 8.78
#